data_AF-A0AAD6TI13-F1
#
_entry.id   AF-A0AAD6TI13-F1
#
_cell.length_a   1.000
_cell.length_b   1.000
_cell.length_c   1.000
_cell.angle_alpha   90.00
_cell.angle_beta   90.00
_cell.angle_gamma   90.00
#
_symmetry.space_group_name_H-M   'P 1'
#
loop_
_entity.id
_entity.type
_entity.pdbx_description
1 polymer ?
#
loop_
_entity_poly.entity_id
_entity_poly.type
_entity_poly.pdbx_seq_one_letter_code
_entity_poly.pdbx_strand_id
1 'polypeptide(L)'
;MGVEYYSAAAGTGSDANAGSDAEPKLKLPGPPAFTALRKWEDELPQHNLDLPFPEGKTGRYVKFSNQMNFVGWNNCLNERLMNLHLAHASHRAYVFSPFLWAPEHYPWPAPQHPPGGPRTPLNALLAGPLAGGAWDPSDPAPRSVSEAWWDVVCPRDERKIVYTQDIKPLLVGKDALAVFEYWAKLLGEAVKERCVEVVPPAYEVDSMPQIFDLWLWGTTRILDLFPSFLASPASRLLSASPIVLSALDRNAYLFLPRGPRPPSGVSRNPYDRMLAIHLRRGDYLRHCRSLAAWGSTYYSWALLPNLTDRFEPLPAEDPAREEKMLAHCLPTAEQLVKRIAEVREDYVQAAAPTSGKRYLDVLYLLTNEHGSWLDGVKKEMVGMGWNTIITTRDLVLDPEQEEVSMAVDMEVGRRAAVFVGNGWSSFTSNIIHQRFADGRDPISIRLT
;
A
#
# COMPACT_ATOMS: atom_id res chain seq x y z
N MET A 1 10.63 3.53 -31.66
CA MET A 1 11.09 2.28 -31.01
C MET A 1 9.99 1.89 -30.04
N GLY A 2 9.01 1.16 -30.55
CA GLY A 2 7.85 0.69 -29.79
C GLY A 2 8.27 -0.47 -28.91
N VAL A 3 7.74 -0.50 -27.70
CA VAL A 3 8.18 -1.47 -26.71
C VAL A 3 7.00 -2.25 -26.15
N GLU A 4 7.16 -3.57 -26.21
CA GLU A 4 6.45 -4.57 -25.42
C GLU A 4 6.69 -4.31 -23.92
N TYR A 5 6.05 -3.30 -23.35
CA TYR A 5 6.10 -3.03 -21.91
C TYR A 5 4.78 -3.45 -21.27
N TYR A 6 4.90 -4.27 -20.22
CA TYR A 6 3.90 -5.06 -19.49
C TYR A 6 3.72 -6.56 -19.85
N SER A 7 4.81 -7.21 -20.28
CA SER A 7 5.00 -8.67 -20.09
C SER A 7 6.09 -8.98 -19.05
N ALA A 8 6.31 -8.11 -18.06
CA ALA A 8 7.18 -8.42 -16.92
C ALA A 8 6.38 -8.90 -15.70
N ALA A 9 5.36 -9.73 -15.92
CA ALA A 9 4.70 -10.56 -14.90
C ALA A 9 4.04 -11.81 -15.54
N ALA A 10 4.70 -12.43 -16.53
CA ALA A 10 4.24 -13.70 -17.07
C ALA A 10 5.46 -14.56 -17.44
N GLY A 11 6.00 -15.27 -16.46
CA GLY A 11 7.03 -16.29 -16.66
C GLY A 11 6.57 -17.58 -16.01
N THR A 12 6.09 -18.51 -16.83
CA THR A 12 5.78 -19.89 -16.46
C THR A 12 7.06 -20.60 -16.03
N GLY A 13 7.26 -20.73 -14.73
CA GLY A 13 8.28 -21.59 -14.12
C GLY A 13 7.60 -22.53 -13.14
N SER A 14 7.10 -23.64 -13.66
CA SER A 14 6.76 -24.80 -12.85
C SER A 14 8.06 -25.42 -12.38
N ASP A 15 8.41 -25.25 -11.11
CA ASP A 15 9.40 -26.10 -10.46
C ASP A 15 8.82 -26.70 -9.19
N ALA A 16 9.12 -27.98 -9.06
CA ALA A 16 8.39 -28.93 -8.27
C ALA A 16 8.61 -28.75 -6.77
N ASN A 17 7.48 -28.73 -6.07
CA ASN A 17 7.21 -29.43 -4.82
C ASN A 17 8.41 -30.19 -4.21
N ALA A 18 9.26 -29.49 -3.47
CA ALA A 18 10.17 -30.09 -2.50
C ALA A 18 9.57 -29.85 -1.12
N GLY A 19 9.10 -30.92 -0.49
CA GLY A 19 8.34 -30.91 0.75
C GLY A 19 9.09 -30.19 1.86
N SER A 20 8.44 -29.16 2.42
CA SER A 20 8.77 -28.63 3.74
C SER A 20 7.84 -29.28 4.75
N ASP A 21 8.41 -29.87 5.80
CA ASP A 21 7.73 -30.37 7.00
C ASP A 21 7.14 -29.21 7.85
N ALA A 22 6.36 -28.33 7.22
CA ALA A 22 5.51 -27.39 7.91
C ALA A 22 4.18 -28.10 8.22
N GLU A 23 3.69 -27.99 9.46
CA GLU A 23 2.35 -28.44 9.81
C GLU A 23 1.35 -27.95 8.74
N PRO A 24 0.45 -28.81 8.23
CA PRO A 24 -0.47 -28.43 7.17
C PRO A 24 -1.35 -27.30 7.70
N LYS A 25 -1.17 -26.09 7.13
CA LYS A 25 -2.11 -24.99 7.32
C LYS A 25 -3.52 -25.53 7.10
N LEU A 26 -4.45 -25.13 7.97
CA LEU A 26 -5.86 -25.49 7.84
C LEU A 26 -6.29 -25.25 6.39
N LYS A 27 -6.78 -26.29 5.71
CA LYS A 27 -7.23 -26.15 4.33
C LYS A 27 -8.46 -25.25 4.32
N LEU A 28 -8.28 -24.01 3.86
CA LEU A 28 -9.36 -23.04 3.78
C LEU A 28 -10.41 -23.49 2.75
N PRO A 29 -11.71 -23.22 2.99
CA PRO A 29 -12.81 -23.67 2.14
C PRO A 29 -12.85 -23.02 0.74
N GLY A 30 -12.05 -21.96 0.52
CA GLY A 30 -12.01 -21.20 -0.73
C GLY A 30 -12.24 -19.71 -0.50
N PRO A 31 -12.24 -18.90 -1.57
CA PRO A 31 -12.37 -17.45 -1.46
C PRO A 31 -13.70 -17.03 -0.85
N PRO A 32 -13.70 -16.01 0.02
CA PRO A 32 -14.90 -15.45 0.63
C PRO A 32 -15.80 -14.77 -0.42
N ALA A 33 -17.12 -14.91 -0.27
CA ALA A 33 -18.08 -14.22 -1.13
C ALA A 33 -18.27 -12.73 -0.75
N PHE A 34 -17.95 -12.37 0.50
CA PHE A 34 -18.21 -11.07 1.11
C PHE A 34 -19.68 -10.62 1.01
N THR A 35 -20.64 -11.55 1.01
CA THR A 35 -22.07 -11.24 0.78
C THR A 35 -22.61 -10.19 1.76
N ALA A 36 -22.32 -10.34 3.05
CA ALA A 36 -22.78 -9.39 4.07
C ALA A 36 -22.13 -8.01 3.90
N LEU A 37 -20.83 -7.98 3.59
CA LEU A 37 -20.09 -6.73 3.38
C LEU A 37 -20.58 -5.99 2.14
N ARG A 38 -20.82 -6.69 1.03
CA ARG A 38 -21.38 -6.11 -0.19
C ARG A 38 -22.76 -5.52 0.03
N LYS A 39 -23.63 -6.25 0.74
CA LYS A 39 -24.95 -5.72 1.12
C LYS A 39 -24.84 -4.46 1.96
N TRP A 40 -23.93 -4.44 2.93
CA TRP A 40 -23.67 -3.25 3.74
C TRP A 40 -23.15 -2.07 2.89
N GLU A 41 -22.27 -2.33 1.92
CA GLU A 41 -21.75 -1.33 0.98
C GLU A 41 -22.88 -0.75 0.11
N ASP A 42 -23.82 -1.58 -0.35
CA ASP A 42 -25.00 -1.15 -1.11
C ASP A 42 -25.92 -0.22 -0.28
N GLU A 43 -25.97 -0.43 1.04
CA GLU A 43 -26.82 0.29 2.00
C GLU A 43 -26.12 1.48 2.68
N LEU A 44 -24.96 1.94 2.18
CA LEU A 44 -24.24 3.08 2.77
C LEU A 44 -25.14 4.32 2.88
N PRO A 45 -25.05 5.14 3.95
CA PRO A 45 -26.01 6.22 4.19
C PRO A 45 -26.06 7.30 3.09
N GLN A 46 -24.96 7.50 2.37
CA GLN A 46 -24.86 8.42 1.23
C GLN A 46 -25.45 7.85 -0.07
N HIS A 47 -25.83 6.57 -0.09
CA HIS A 47 -26.54 5.92 -1.19
C HIS A 47 -28.05 6.22 -1.12
N ASN A 48 -28.37 7.51 -1.15
CA ASN A 48 -29.73 8.01 -1.07
C ASN A 48 -29.89 9.27 -1.93
N LEU A 49 -30.81 9.23 -2.89
CA LEU A 49 -31.07 10.34 -3.83
C LEU A 49 -31.72 11.56 -3.17
N ASP A 50 -32.40 11.38 -2.03
CA ASP A 50 -33.14 12.43 -1.33
C ASP A 50 -32.26 13.28 -0.40
N LEU A 51 -30.96 12.97 -0.30
CA LEU A 51 -30.02 13.77 0.48
C LEU A 51 -29.86 15.18 -0.13
N PRO A 52 -29.67 16.20 0.72
CA PRO A 52 -29.39 17.55 0.25
C PRO A 52 -27.99 17.63 -0.36
N PHE A 53 -27.75 18.70 -1.14
CA PHE A 53 -26.40 19.09 -1.56
C PHE A 53 -25.46 19.15 -0.33
N PRO A 54 -24.23 18.61 -0.42
CA PRO A 54 -23.51 18.20 -1.64
C PRO A 54 -23.69 16.75 -2.07
N GLU A 55 -24.64 16.02 -1.48
CA GLU A 55 -24.95 14.62 -1.80
C GLU A 55 -26.30 14.51 -2.54
N GLY A 56 -26.80 13.28 -2.68
CA GLY A 56 -28.07 12.98 -3.33
C GLY A 56 -28.10 13.33 -4.82
N LYS A 57 -29.30 13.47 -5.38
CA LYS A 57 -29.47 13.68 -6.83
C LYS A 57 -28.78 14.94 -7.34
N THR A 58 -28.61 15.95 -6.48
CA THR A 58 -27.99 17.24 -6.79
C THR A 58 -26.50 17.29 -6.44
N GLY A 59 -25.94 16.20 -5.92
CA GLY A 59 -24.54 16.14 -5.51
C GLY A 59 -23.57 16.20 -6.69
N ARG A 60 -22.31 16.50 -6.38
CA ARG A 60 -21.21 16.48 -7.36
C ARG A 60 -20.35 15.25 -7.12
N TYR A 61 -20.01 14.57 -8.19
CA TYR A 61 -19.35 13.27 -8.17
C TYR A 61 -18.22 13.24 -9.19
N VAL A 62 -17.18 12.45 -8.91
CA VAL A 62 -16.09 12.18 -9.84
C VAL A 62 -15.67 10.71 -9.79
N LYS A 63 -15.68 10.06 -10.96
CA LYS A 63 -15.15 8.71 -11.17
C LYS A 63 -13.83 8.78 -11.91
N PHE A 64 -12.82 8.10 -11.40
CA PHE A 64 -11.51 7.97 -12.04
C PHE A 64 -11.40 6.60 -12.70
N SER A 65 -11.91 6.48 -13.93
CA SER A 65 -11.85 5.25 -14.72
C SER A 65 -10.44 4.98 -15.27
N ASN A 66 -9.53 5.94 -15.16
CA ASN A 66 -8.11 5.80 -15.51
C ASN A 66 -7.25 5.20 -14.38
N GLN A 67 -7.84 4.94 -13.21
CA GLN A 67 -7.12 4.41 -12.06
C GLN A 67 -6.58 2.99 -12.30
N MET A 68 -5.45 2.69 -11.68
CA MET A 68 -4.73 1.44 -11.83
C MET A 68 -5.53 0.24 -11.28
N ASN A 69 -5.53 -0.85 -12.03
CA ASN A 69 -6.10 -2.15 -11.68
C ASN A 69 -5.19 -3.25 -12.21
N PHE A 70 -5.43 -4.51 -11.81
CA PHE A 70 -4.69 -5.68 -12.31
C PHE A 70 -3.17 -5.60 -12.06
N VAL A 71 -2.78 -4.97 -10.95
CA VAL A 71 -1.42 -4.93 -10.42
C VAL A 71 -1.46 -5.13 -8.91
N GLY A 72 -0.31 -5.15 -8.24
CA GLY A 72 -0.26 -5.25 -6.78
C GLY A 72 -1.05 -4.14 -6.07
N TRP A 73 -1.79 -4.53 -5.01
CA TRP A 73 -2.66 -3.66 -4.21
C TRP A 73 -2.04 -2.29 -3.86
N ASN A 74 -0.77 -2.27 -3.50
CA ASN A 74 -0.10 -1.06 -3.05
C ASN A 74 0.19 -0.04 -4.16
N ASN A 75 0.26 -0.47 -5.43
CA ASN A 75 0.29 0.47 -6.55
C ASN A 75 -1.07 1.17 -6.67
N CYS A 76 -2.16 0.40 -6.54
CA CYS A 76 -3.52 0.93 -6.58
C CYS A 76 -3.83 1.84 -5.39
N LEU A 77 -3.37 1.49 -4.17
CA LEU A 77 -3.67 2.26 -2.97
C LEU A 77 -3.10 3.69 -3.02
N ASN A 78 -1.84 3.85 -3.46
CA ASN A 78 -1.22 5.16 -3.62
C ASN A 78 -2.07 6.08 -4.50
N GLU A 79 -2.45 5.58 -5.66
CA GLU A 79 -3.23 6.35 -6.62
C GLU A 79 -4.66 6.63 -6.12
N ARG A 80 -5.33 5.63 -5.54
CA ARG A 80 -6.67 5.77 -4.99
C ARG A 80 -6.73 6.84 -3.89
N LEU A 81 -5.71 6.91 -3.03
CA LEU A 81 -5.60 7.97 -2.02
C LEU A 81 -5.39 9.35 -2.63
N MET A 82 -4.58 9.48 -3.69
CA MET A 82 -4.44 10.75 -4.40
C MET A 82 -5.73 11.17 -5.11
N ASN A 83 -6.42 10.22 -5.74
CA ASN A 83 -7.70 10.47 -6.41
C ASN A 83 -8.79 10.90 -5.41
N LEU A 84 -8.80 10.32 -4.21
CA LEU A 84 -9.65 10.78 -3.11
C LEU A 84 -9.27 12.19 -2.65
N HIS A 85 -7.98 12.46 -2.46
CA HIS A 85 -7.50 13.79 -2.06
C HIS A 85 -7.90 14.86 -3.10
N LEU A 86 -7.78 14.52 -4.38
CA LEU A 86 -8.16 15.37 -5.50
C LEU A 86 -9.68 15.58 -5.56
N ALA A 87 -10.49 14.53 -5.37
CA ALA A 87 -11.94 14.62 -5.31
C ALA A 87 -12.40 15.53 -4.16
N HIS A 88 -11.80 15.36 -2.98
CA HIS A 88 -12.03 16.19 -1.81
C HIS A 88 -11.71 17.67 -2.08
N ALA A 89 -10.52 17.96 -2.62
CA ALA A 89 -10.10 19.31 -2.99
C ALA A 89 -10.98 19.94 -4.09
N SER A 90 -11.65 19.11 -4.90
CA SER A 90 -12.56 19.55 -5.96
C SER A 90 -14.02 19.67 -5.50
N HIS A 91 -14.31 19.40 -4.21
CA HIS A 91 -15.67 19.32 -3.66
C HIS A 91 -16.58 18.34 -4.43
N ARG A 92 -16.05 17.16 -4.73
CA ARG A 92 -16.76 16.07 -5.40
C ARG A 92 -16.66 14.78 -4.61
N ALA A 93 -17.73 14.00 -4.59
CA ALA A 93 -17.74 12.66 -4.03
C ALA A 93 -16.86 11.76 -4.90
N TYR A 94 -15.86 11.14 -4.29
CA TYR A 94 -15.04 10.13 -4.95
C TYR A 94 -15.88 8.87 -5.20
N VAL A 95 -15.75 8.30 -6.39
CA VAL A 95 -16.42 7.04 -6.74
C VAL A 95 -15.42 5.91 -6.53
N PHE A 96 -15.62 5.13 -5.48
CA PHE A 96 -14.73 4.02 -5.16
C PHE A 96 -15.23 2.72 -5.78
N SER A 97 -14.30 1.84 -6.12
CA SER A 97 -14.60 0.54 -6.73
C SER A 97 -13.89 -0.59 -5.98
N PRO A 98 -14.33 -1.85 -6.15
CA PRO A 98 -13.60 -3.01 -5.65
C PRO A 98 -12.14 -3.00 -6.12
N PHE A 99 -11.26 -3.64 -5.37
CA PHE A 99 -9.91 -3.93 -5.85
C PHE A 99 -9.95 -5.09 -6.83
N LEU A 100 -9.44 -4.87 -8.05
CA LEU A 100 -9.34 -5.86 -9.10
C LEU A 100 -7.91 -6.41 -9.14
N TRP A 101 -7.78 -7.71 -8.88
CA TRP A 101 -6.50 -8.37 -8.78
C TRP A 101 -5.89 -8.66 -10.15
N ALA A 102 -4.56 -8.57 -10.23
CA ALA A 102 -3.84 -9.37 -11.21
C ALA A 102 -4.05 -10.85 -10.84
N PRO A 103 -4.43 -11.75 -11.77
CA PRO A 103 -4.69 -13.15 -11.44
C PRO A 103 -3.56 -13.84 -10.67
N GLU A 104 -2.31 -13.51 -11.00
CA GLU A 104 -1.07 -14.02 -10.38
C GLU A 104 -0.80 -13.48 -8.97
N HIS A 105 -1.52 -12.44 -8.55
CA HIS A 105 -1.40 -11.86 -7.20
C HIS A 105 -2.55 -12.23 -6.29
N TYR A 106 -3.58 -12.90 -6.81
CA TYR A 106 -4.72 -13.31 -6.00
C TYR A 106 -4.31 -14.43 -5.04
N PRO A 107 -4.66 -14.35 -3.73
CA PRO A 107 -4.24 -15.34 -2.73
C PRO A 107 -4.77 -16.76 -2.99
N TRP A 108 -5.83 -16.89 -3.78
CA TRP A 108 -6.48 -18.17 -4.07
C TRP A 108 -6.03 -18.75 -5.41
N PRO A 109 -5.89 -20.09 -5.49
CA PRO A 109 -5.41 -20.73 -6.71
C PRO A 109 -6.42 -20.56 -7.86
N ALA A 110 -5.92 -20.53 -9.11
CA ALA A 110 -6.72 -20.27 -10.31
C ALA A 110 -8.05 -21.05 -10.42
N PRO A 111 -8.14 -22.35 -10.06
CA PRO A 111 -9.40 -23.09 -10.11
C PRO A 111 -10.50 -22.58 -9.15
N GLN A 112 -10.14 -21.75 -8.17
CA GLN A 112 -11.06 -21.16 -7.19
C GLN A 112 -11.43 -19.71 -7.53
N HIS A 113 -10.88 -19.14 -8.61
CA HIS A 113 -11.16 -17.74 -8.96
C HIS A 113 -12.66 -17.52 -9.22
N PRO A 114 -13.24 -16.43 -8.70
CA PRO A 114 -14.67 -16.17 -8.88
C PRO A 114 -14.99 -15.82 -10.35
N PRO A 115 -16.23 -16.06 -10.81
CA PRO A 115 -16.68 -15.62 -12.12
C PRO A 115 -16.47 -14.11 -12.31
N GLY A 116 -15.98 -13.72 -13.48
CA GLY A 116 -15.64 -12.31 -13.80
C GLY A 116 -14.29 -11.85 -13.23
N GLY A 117 -13.48 -12.76 -12.70
CA GLY A 117 -12.12 -12.50 -12.25
C GLY A 117 -12.03 -12.12 -10.77
N PRO A 118 -10.83 -12.24 -10.16
CA PRO A 118 -10.68 -12.02 -8.74
C PRO A 118 -10.84 -10.56 -8.34
N ARG A 119 -11.67 -10.32 -7.32
CA ARG A 119 -12.02 -8.98 -6.86
C ARG A 119 -12.41 -8.96 -5.40
N THR A 120 -11.90 -7.97 -4.67
CA THR A 120 -12.14 -7.79 -3.24
C THR A 120 -12.88 -6.46 -3.02
N PRO A 121 -13.99 -6.42 -2.26
CA PRO A 121 -14.61 -5.16 -1.86
C PRO A 121 -13.58 -4.25 -1.21
N LEU A 122 -13.60 -2.95 -1.54
CA LEU A 122 -12.59 -2.03 -0.99
C LEU A 122 -12.68 -1.95 0.55
N ASN A 123 -13.90 -2.04 1.08
CA ASN A 123 -14.20 -2.09 2.51
C ASN A 123 -13.68 -3.34 3.23
N ALA A 124 -13.25 -4.39 2.50
CA ALA A 124 -12.57 -5.53 3.09
C ALA A 124 -11.09 -5.24 3.37
N LEU A 125 -10.46 -4.34 2.61
CA LEU A 125 -9.04 -3.99 2.72
C LEU A 125 -8.82 -2.81 3.67
N LEU A 126 -9.67 -1.78 3.59
CA LEU A 126 -9.52 -0.55 4.34
C LEU A 126 -10.86 0.05 4.77
N ALA A 127 -10.80 1.04 5.65
CA ALA A 127 -11.91 1.89 6.04
C ALA A 127 -11.49 3.36 6.02
N GLY A 128 -12.47 4.24 6.23
CA GLY A 128 -12.33 5.68 6.09
C GLY A 128 -12.95 6.21 4.79
N PRO A 129 -12.78 7.50 4.49
CA PRO A 129 -13.48 8.16 3.38
C PRO A 129 -13.21 7.55 2.01
N LEU A 130 -12.06 6.89 1.82
CA LEU A 130 -11.73 6.21 0.56
C LEU A 130 -12.74 5.12 0.19
N ALA A 131 -13.36 4.49 1.18
CA ALA A 131 -14.37 3.45 1.01
C ALA A 131 -15.73 3.86 1.60
N GLY A 132 -16.09 5.13 1.43
CA GLY A 132 -17.41 5.64 1.81
C GLY A 132 -17.60 5.94 3.30
N GLY A 133 -16.52 5.93 4.11
CA GLY A 133 -16.56 6.39 5.49
C GLY A 133 -16.83 7.89 5.62
N ALA A 134 -17.16 8.33 6.82
CA ALA A 134 -17.40 9.75 7.11
C ALA A 134 -16.11 10.57 7.07
N TRP A 135 -16.24 11.85 6.70
CA TRP A 135 -15.23 12.88 6.90
C TRP A 135 -15.19 13.34 8.37
N ASP A 136 -14.33 14.33 8.67
CA ASP A 136 -14.39 15.01 9.97
C ASP A 136 -15.77 15.70 10.16
N PRO A 137 -16.29 15.84 11.40
CA PRO A 137 -17.65 16.31 11.65
C PRO A 137 -18.02 17.67 11.03
N SER A 138 -17.04 18.54 10.79
CA SER A 138 -17.23 19.87 10.19
C SER A 138 -16.85 19.95 8.71
N ASP A 139 -16.46 18.83 8.10
CA ASP A 139 -16.06 18.80 6.70
C ASP A 139 -17.31 18.77 5.81
N PRO A 140 -17.50 19.79 4.95
CA PRO A 140 -18.68 19.85 4.09
C PRO A 140 -18.54 18.99 2.84
N ALA A 141 -17.43 18.28 2.62
CA ALA A 141 -17.26 17.46 1.42
C ALA A 141 -18.32 16.33 1.35
N PRO A 142 -18.86 16.02 0.16
CA PRO A 142 -19.76 14.88 0.00
C PRO A 142 -19.00 13.56 0.22
N ARG A 143 -19.65 12.55 0.80
CA ARG A 143 -19.02 11.25 1.04
C ARG A 143 -18.84 10.47 -0.26
N SER A 144 -17.80 9.65 -0.28
CA SER A 144 -17.53 8.76 -1.42
C SER A 144 -18.66 7.75 -1.61
N VAL A 145 -18.96 7.41 -2.85
CA VAL A 145 -20.02 6.45 -3.21
C VAL A 145 -19.44 5.26 -3.96
N SER A 146 -20.09 4.11 -3.86
CA SER A 146 -19.65 2.93 -4.61
C SER A 146 -19.87 3.14 -6.11
N GLU A 147 -19.08 2.43 -6.92
CA GLU A 147 -19.24 2.41 -8.38
C GLU A 147 -20.66 1.98 -8.80
N ALA A 148 -21.28 1.04 -8.07
CA ALA A 148 -22.66 0.63 -8.31
C ALA A 148 -23.65 1.77 -8.05
N TRP A 149 -23.46 2.54 -6.96
CA TRP A 149 -24.32 3.69 -6.68
C TRP A 149 -24.07 4.85 -7.65
N TRP A 150 -22.84 5.03 -8.11
CA TRP A 150 -22.51 5.98 -9.18
C TRP A 150 -23.35 5.75 -10.44
N ASP A 151 -23.58 4.50 -10.84
CA ASP A 151 -24.42 4.19 -12.00
C ASP A 151 -25.89 4.60 -11.80
N VAL A 152 -26.36 4.67 -10.55
CA VAL A 152 -27.70 5.15 -10.17
C VAL A 152 -27.76 6.67 -10.13
N VAL A 153 -26.87 7.31 -9.37
CA VAL A 153 -26.90 8.77 -9.16
C VAL A 153 -26.37 9.54 -10.37
N CYS A 154 -25.53 8.93 -11.20
CA CYS A 154 -24.89 9.50 -12.38
C CYS A 154 -25.03 8.55 -13.59
N PRO A 155 -26.23 8.46 -14.20
CA PRO A 155 -26.44 7.62 -15.37
C PRO A 155 -25.59 8.10 -16.56
N ARG A 156 -25.32 7.19 -17.51
CA ARG A 156 -24.28 7.38 -18.55
C ARG A 156 -24.48 8.64 -19.40
N ASP A 157 -25.73 8.99 -19.70
CA ASP A 157 -26.12 10.17 -20.47
C ASP A 157 -25.92 11.51 -19.73
N GLU A 158 -25.80 11.48 -18.40
CA GLU A 158 -25.50 12.67 -17.59
C GLU A 158 -24.01 12.88 -17.31
N ARG A 159 -23.14 11.97 -17.75
CA ARG A 159 -21.70 12.01 -17.46
C ARG A 159 -20.97 12.93 -18.41
N LYS A 160 -20.23 13.88 -17.84
CA LYS A 160 -19.18 14.59 -18.55
C LYS A 160 -17.91 13.75 -18.58
N ILE A 161 -17.50 13.34 -19.78
CA ILE A 161 -16.22 12.66 -19.98
C ILE A 161 -15.09 13.68 -20.06
N VAL A 162 -14.03 13.44 -19.29
CA VAL A 162 -12.76 14.16 -19.33
C VAL A 162 -11.66 13.16 -19.66
N TYR A 163 -11.05 13.28 -20.84
CA TYR A 163 -10.00 12.35 -21.23
C TYR A 163 -8.65 12.80 -20.70
N THR A 164 -7.88 11.87 -20.12
CA THR A 164 -6.54 12.20 -19.61
C THR A 164 -5.57 12.59 -20.72
N GLN A 165 -5.71 12.04 -21.93
CA GLN A 165 -4.87 12.36 -23.09
C GLN A 165 -4.94 13.84 -23.50
N ASP A 166 -6.05 14.52 -23.21
CA ASP A 166 -6.25 15.93 -23.58
C ASP A 166 -5.53 16.87 -22.59
N ILE A 167 -5.21 16.38 -21.40
CA ILE A 167 -4.68 17.16 -20.27
C ILE A 167 -3.22 16.85 -20.00
N LYS A 168 -2.85 15.57 -19.98
CA LYS A 168 -1.48 15.12 -19.66
C LYS A 168 -0.38 15.84 -20.44
N PRO A 169 -0.50 16.08 -21.77
CA PRO A 169 0.52 16.81 -22.52
C PRO A 169 0.83 18.22 -21.98
N LEU A 170 -0.13 18.88 -21.33
CA LEU A 170 0.03 20.20 -20.73
C LEU A 170 0.85 20.18 -19.43
N LEU A 171 0.99 19.00 -18.82
CA LEU A 171 1.56 18.79 -17.48
C LEU A 171 2.85 17.97 -17.48
N VAL A 172 3.38 17.64 -18.66
CA VAL A 172 4.64 16.90 -18.79
C VAL A 172 5.77 17.63 -18.06
N GLY A 173 6.51 16.90 -17.23
CA GLY A 173 7.64 17.40 -16.46
C GLY A 173 7.28 18.26 -15.23
N LYS A 174 5.99 18.51 -14.95
CA LYS A 174 5.56 19.28 -13.77
C LYS A 174 5.62 18.48 -12.48
N ASP A 175 5.89 19.11 -11.35
CA ASP A 175 5.83 18.42 -10.07
C ASP A 175 4.38 18.07 -9.68
N ALA A 176 4.21 17.16 -8.72
CA ALA A 176 2.90 16.60 -8.41
C ALA A 176 1.94 17.63 -7.83
N LEU A 177 2.43 18.65 -7.11
CA LEU A 177 1.59 19.75 -6.66
C LEU A 177 0.98 20.51 -7.84
N ALA A 178 1.78 20.82 -8.88
CA ALA A 178 1.28 21.51 -10.07
C ALA A 178 0.27 20.66 -10.86
N VAL A 179 0.48 19.34 -10.93
CA VAL A 179 -0.49 18.40 -11.51
C VAL A 179 -1.78 18.40 -10.69
N PHE A 180 -1.67 18.30 -9.37
CA PHE A 180 -2.79 18.31 -8.44
C PHE A 180 -3.63 19.59 -8.56
N GLU A 181 -2.99 20.76 -8.49
CA GLU A 181 -3.65 22.06 -8.57
C GLU A 181 -4.37 22.27 -9.91
N TYR A 182 -3.76 21.83 -11.01
CA TYR A 182 -4.41 21.91 -12.32
C TYR A 182 -5.70 21.08 -12.35
N TRP A 183 -5.63 19.82 -11.90
CA TRP A 183 -6.80 18.94 -11.88
C TRP A 183 -7.85 19.40 -10.86
N ALA A 184 -7.44 19.91 -9.69
CA ALA A 184 -8.36 20.43 -8.68
C ALA A 184 -9.13 21.63 -9.22
N LYS A 185 -8.46 22.54 -9.91
CA LYS A 185 -9.10 23.68 -10.58
C LYS A 185 -10.01 23.23 -11.72
N LEU A 186 -9.57 22.28 -12.54
CA LEU A 186 -10.38 21.74 -13.64
C LEU A 186 -11.68 21.12 -13.12
N LEU A 187 -11.58 20.20 -12.17
CA LEU A 187 -12.72 19.46 -11.63
C LEU A 187 -13.59 20.32 -10.72
N GLY A 188 -12.99 21.19 -9.92
CA GLY A 188 -13.67 22.06 -8.96
C GLY A 188 -14.36 23.24 -9.63
N GLU A 189 -13.66 23.95 -10.52
CA GLU A 189 -14.09 25.24 -11.08
C GLU A 189 -14.50 25.17 -12.54
N ALA A 190 -13.71 24.55 -13.42
CA ALA A 190 -13.95 24.65 -14.87
C ALA A 190 -15.07 23.71 -15.35
N VAL A 191 -15.10 22.47 -14.84
CA VAL A 191 -16.14 21.49 -15.16
C VAL A 191 -17.35 21.72 -14.25
N LYS A 192 -18.46 22.13 -14.85
CA LYS A 192 -19.69 22.51 -14.12
C LYS A 192 -20.65 21.33 -13.93
N GLU A 193 -20.50 20.30 -14.75
CA GLU A 193 -21.31 19.10 -14.72
C GLU A 193 -21.15 18.37 -13.38
N ARG A 194 -22.29 17.88 -12.87
CA ARG A 194 -22.35 17.23 -11.56
C ARG A 194 -21.65 15.87 -11.57
N CYS A 195 -21.79 15.11 -12.66
CA CYS A 195 -21.20 13.79 -12.86
C CYS A 195 -20.01 13.89 -13.81
N VAL A 196 -18.80 13.68 -13.32
CA VAL A 196 -17.58 13.69 -14.13
C VAL A 196 -16.93 12.31 -14.12
N GLU A 197 -16.59 11.81 -15.30
CA GLU A 197 -15.82 10.57 -15.45
C GLU A 197 -14.49 10.89 -16.14
N VAL A 198 -13.39 10.65 -15.45
CA VAL A 198 -12.03 10.77 -15.97
C VAL A 198 -11.65 9.45 -16.64
N VAL A 199 -11.43 9.49 -17.95
CA VAL A 199 -11.29 8.30 -18.79
C VAL A 199 -9.89 8.25 -19.42
N PRO A 200 -9.20 7.09 -19.37
CA PRO A 200 -7.91 6.94 -20.03
C PRO A 200 -8.11 6.81 -21.54
N PRO A 201 -7.11 7.15 -22.37
CA PRO A 201 -7.12 6.70 -23.75
C PRO A 201 -6.92 5.17 -23.83
N ALA A 202 -6.92 4.64 -25.05
CA ALA A 202 -6.50 3.26 -25.28
C ALA A 202 -5.04 3.06 -24.81
N TYR A 203 -4.71 1.85 -24.35
CA TYR A 203 -3.41 1.54 -23.76
C TYR A 203 -2.25 1.77 -24.74
N GLU A 204 -2.49 1.58 -26.04
CA GLU A 204 -1.52 1.81 -27.11
C GLU A 204 -1.17 3.29 -27.29
N VAL A 205 -2.01 4.20 -26.79
CA VAL A 205 -1.82 5.66 -26.83
C VAL A 205 -1.06 6.14 -25.60
N ASP A 206 -1.48 5.69 -24.41
CA ASP A 206 -0.79 5.97 -23.14
C ASP A 206 -0.86 4.74 -22.24
N SER A 207 0.30 4.11 -22.01
CA SER A 207 0.43 2.94 -21.14
C SER A 207 0.46 3.29 -19.65
N MET A 208 0.49 4.58 -19.30
CA MET A 208 0.52 5.07 -17.91
C MET A 208 -0.58 6.12 -17.66
N PRO A 209 -1.86 5.92 -18.04
CA PRO A 209 -2.84 6.99 -18.23
C PRO A 209 -3.38 7.62 -16.94
N GLN A 210 -2.84 7.24 -15.79
CA GLN A 210 -3.19 7.77 -14.47
C GLN A 210 -2.91 9.28 -14.38
N ILE A 211 -3.66 10.00 -13.53
CA ILE A 211 -3.39 11.43 -13.26
C ILE A 211 -2.02 11.57 -12.59
N PHE A 212 -1.83 10.76 -11.56
CA PHE A 212 -0.56 10.60 -10.85
C PHE A 212 0.09 9.34 -11.42
N ASP A 213 0.85 9.51 -12.51
CA ASP A 213 1.45 8.40 -13.24
C ASP A 213 2.76 7.89 -12.62
N LEU A 214 3.25 6.77 -13.14
CA LEU A 214 4.47 6.13 -12.66
C LEU A 214 5.69 7.07 -12.69
N TRP A 215 5.73 8.03 -13.61
CA TRP A 215 6.84 8.97 -13.74
C TRP A 215 6.86 10.01 -12.61
N LEU A 216 5.71 10.34 -12.04
CA LEU A 216 5.63 11.08 -10.79
C LEU A 216 6.05 10.18 -9.62
N TRP A 217 5.44 9.01 -9.48
CA TRP A 217 5.68 8.11 -8.35
C TRP A 217 7.14 7.64 -8.20
N GLY A 218 7.84 7.43 -9.32
CA GLY A 218 9.22 6.96 -9.35
C GLY A 218 10.29 8.04 -9.19
N THR A 219 9.91 9.29 -8.91
CA THR A 219 10.85 10.41 -8.83
C THR A 219 10.56 11.34 -7.65
N THR A 220 11.46 12.29 -7.37
CA THR A 220 11.28 13.32 -6.33
C THR A 220 10.13 14.29 -6.64
N ARG A 221 9.61 14.30 -7.87
CA ARG A 221 8.51 15.17 -8.31
C ARG A 221 7.21 14.94 -7.53
N ILE A 222 7.05 13.78 -6.87
CA ILE A 222 5.87 13.49 -6.04
C ILE A 222 5.94 14.14 -4.64
N LEU A 223 7.12 14.54 -4.18
CA LEU A 223 7.37 14.89 -2.78
C LEU A 223 6.77 16.24 -2.36
N ASP A 224 6.58 17.16 -3.28
CA ASP A 224 6.01 18.49 -3.01
C ASP A 224 4.53 18.43 -2.60
N LEU A 225 3.81 17.39 -3.02
CA LEU A 225 2.43 17.11 -2.64
C LEU A 225 2.32 16.44 -1.25
N PHE A 226 3.40 15.88 -0.72
CA PHE A 226 3.37 15.11 0.53
C PHE A 226 2.83 15.91 1.73
N PRO A 227 3.23 17.18 1.99
CA PRO A 227 2.73 17.92 3.14
C PRO A 227 1.22 18.16 3.12
N SER A 228 0.66 18.57 1.97
CA SER A 228 -0.79 18.79 1.85
C SER A 228 -1.56 17.48 1.88
N PHE A 229 -1.04 16.43 1.23
CA PHE A 229 -1.63 15.11 1.30
C PHE A 229 -1.63 14.56 2.73
N LEU A 230 -0.51 14.62 3.45
CA LEU A 230 -0.39 14.09 4.80
C LEU A 230 -1.41 14.73 5.76
N ALA A 231 -1.64 16.04 5.62
CA ALA A 231 -2.60 16.81 6.40
C ALA A 231 -4.07 16.58 5.98
N SER A 232 -4.30 16.10 4.77
CA SER A 232 -5.65 15.92 4.21
C SER A 232 -6.45 14.86 4.98
N PRO A 233 -7.80 14.97 4.98
CA PRO A 233 -8.67 13.91 5.51
C PRO A 233 -8.48 12.56 4.81
N ALA A 234 -8.10 12.56 3.52
CA ALA A 234 -7.80 11.35 2.76
C ALA A 234 -6.65 10.52 3.39
N SER A 235 -5.64 11.22 3.93
CA SER A 235 -4.53 10.61 4.66
C SER A 235 -4.90 10.31 6.12
N ARG A 236 -5.35 11.32 6.86
CA ARG A 236 -5.53 11.21 8.32
C ARG A 236 -6.62 10.22 8.74
N LEU A 237 -7.68 10.10 7.94
CA LEU A 237 -8.82 9.23 8.25
C LEU A 237 -8.69 7.83 7.65
N LEU A 238 -7.56 7.51 7.02
CA LEU A 238 -7.29 6.17 6.50
C LEU A 238 -7.08 5.18 7.65
N SER A 239 -7.85 4.10 7.65
CA SER A 239 -7.70 3.01 8.61
C SER A 239 -7.76 1.64 7.93
N ALA A 240 -7.23 0.62 8.60
CA ALA A 240 -7.50 -0.76 8.25
C ALA A 240 -9.00 -1.08 8.37
N SER A 241 -9.48 -2.05 7.60
CA SER A 241 -10.86 -2.54 7.72
C SER A 241 -11.05 -3.35 9.01
N PRO A 242 -12.30 -3.55 9.48
CA PRO A 242 -12.58 -4.47 10.58
C PRO A 242 -12.09 -5.90 10.33
N ILE A 243 -12.08 -6.38 9.09
CA ILE A 243 -11.54 -7.71 8.74
C ILE A 243 -10.04 -7.76 9.02
N VAL A 244 -9.28 -6.77 8.54
CA VAL A 244 -7.85 -6.66 8.80
C VAL A 244 -7.56 -6.55 10.30
N LEU A 245 -8.29 -5.68 11.01
CA LEU A 245 -8.14 -5.51 12.46
C LEU A 245 -8.43 -6.81 13.24
N SER A 246 -9.47 -7.55 12.84
CA SER A 246 -9.80 -8.84 13.47
C SER A 246 -8.72 -9.90 13.25
N ALA A 247 -7.95 -9.81 12.15
CA ALA A 247 -6.81 -10.70 11.90
C ALA A 247 -5.67 -10.40 12.88
N LEU A 248 -5.42 -9.12 13.17
CA LEU A 248 -4.44 -8.72 14.18
C LEU A 248 -4.86 -9.21 15.56
N ASP A 249 -6.12 -8.99 15.95
CA ASP A 249 -6.64 -9.41 17.25
C ASP A 249 -6.53 -10.93 17.44
N ARG A 250 -6.91 -11.70 16.41
CA ARG A 250 -6.76 -13.17 16.40
C ARG A 250 -5.33 -13.62 16.61
N ASN A 251 -4.37 -12.89 16.05
CA ASN A 251 -2.95 -13.26 16.05
C ASN A 251 -2.14 -12.57 17.14
N ALA A 252 -2.76 -11.74 17.99
CA ALA A 252 -2.08 -10.97 19.03
C ALA A 252 -1.23 -11.84 19.97
N TYR A 253 -1.68 -13.07 20.25
CA TYR A 253 -0.96 -14.03 21.09
C TYR A 253 0.41 -14.44 20.53
N LEU A 254 0.60 -14.41 19.21
CA LEU A 254 1.85 -14.78 18.55
C LEU A 254 2.98 -13.81 18.93
N PHE A 255 2.64 -12.54 19.17
CA PHE A 255 3.60 -11.48 19.46
C PHE A 255 3.95 -11.35 20.95
N LEU A 256 3.37 -12.18 21.82
CA LEU A 256 3.70 -12.17 23.24
C LEU A 256 5.16 -12.64 23.46
N PRO A 257 5.89 -12.06 24.43
CA PRO A 257 7.29 -12.42 24.67
C PRO A 257 7.48 -13.90 24.97
N ARG A 258 8.30 -14.59 24.16
CA ARG A 258 8.74 -15.97 24.41
C ARG A 258 10.09 -16.05 25.14
N GLY A 259 10.76 -14.91 25.29
CA GLY A 259 12.05 -14.76 25.96
C GLY A 259 11.95 -14.19 27.37
N PRO A 260 13.06 -13.61 27.89
CA PRO A 260 13.07 -12.92 29.17
C PRO A 260 11.98 -11.85 29.25
N ARG A 261 11.49 -11.61 30.47
CA ARG A 261 10.51 -10.54 30.67
C ARG A 261 11.12 -9.19 30.28
N PRO A 262 10.33 -8.32 29.64
CA PRO A 262 10.74 -6.95 29.37
C PRO A 262 11.25 -6.24 30.64
N PRO A 263 12.35 -5.47 30.55
CA PRO A 263 12.82 -4.66 31.65
C PRO A 263 11.75 -3.71 32.19
N SER A 264 11.88 -3.33 33.47
CA SER A 264 11.01 -2.32 34.07
C SER A 264 11.10 -0.99 33.32
N GLY A 265 9.95 -0.34 33.08
CA GLY A 265 9.85 0.92 32.33
C GLY A 265 9.75 0.78 30.81
N VAL A 266 9.77 -0.43 30.25
CA VAL A 266 9.50 -0.70 28.82
C VAL A 266 8.00 -0.99 28.61
N SER A 267 7.42 -0.49 27.51
CA SER A 267 6.02 -0.75 27.15
C SER A 267 5.68 -2.24 27.14
N ARG A 268 4.51 -2.63 27.66
CA ARG A 268 4.05 -4.03 27.64
C ARG A 268 3.37 -4.41 26.33
N ASN A 269 3.02 -3.44 25.49
CA ASN A 269 2.44 -3.67 24.19
C ASN A 269 3.52 -4.25 23.24
N PRO A 270 3.30 -5.42 22.61
CA PRO A 270 4.26 -6.01 21.68
C PRO A 270 4.57 -5.14 20.46
N TYR A 271 3.64 -4.30 20.00
CA TYR A 271 3.89 -3.42 18.87
C TYR A 271 4.91 -2.32 19.21
N ASP A 272 4.92 -1.80 20.43
CA ASP A 272 5.87 -0.77 20.90
C ASP A 272 7.31 -1.28 21.11
N ARG A 273 7.52 -2.57 20.91
CA ARG A 273 8.79 -3.30 21.06
C ARG A 273 9.11 -4.18 19.85
N MET A 274 8.39 -3.97 18.75
CA MET A 274 8.48 -4.74 17.53
C MET A 274 9.37 -4.04 16.50
N LEU A 275 10.26 -4.82 15.90
CA LEU A 275 10.90 -4.49 14.63
C LEU A 275 10.21 -5.32 13.53
N ALA A 276 9.53 -4.66 12.60
CA ALA A 276 8.88 -5.28 11.45
C ALA A 276 9.71 -5.06 10.18
N ILE A 277 9.87 -6.08 9.33
CA ILE A 277 10.75 -6.05 8.15
C ILE A 277 10.05 -6.56 6.91
N HIS A 278 9.94 -5.70 5.90
CA HIS A 278 9.44 -6.04 4.58
C HIS A 278 10.50 -6.75 3.75
N LEU A 279 10.34 -8.07 3.66
CA LEU A 279 11.20 -8.96 2.89
C LEU A 279 10.47 -9.38 1.61
N ARG A 280 10.62 -8.58 0.56
CA ARG A 280 10.16 -8.95 -0.77
C ARG A 280 11.20 -9.84 -1.45
N ARG A 281 10.88 -11.11 -1.65
CA ARG A 281 11.74 -12.09 -2.35
C ARG A 281 10.95 -12.83 -3.44
N GLY A 282 11.41 -14.01 -3.87
CA GLY A 282 10.82 -14.78 -4.97
C GLY A 282 11.26 -14.28 -6.35
N ASP A 283 10.31 -13.80 -7.16
CA ASP A 283 10.54 -13.25 -8.51
C ASP A 283 11.37 -11.94 -8.53
N TYR A 284 11.67 -11.41 -7.35
CA TYR A 284 12.21 -10.09 -7.13
C TYR A 284 13.64 -9.88 -7.65
N LEU A 285 14.43 -10.95 -7.85
CA LEU A 285 15.78 -10.81 -8.44
C LEU A 285 15.72 -10.20 -9.85
N ARG A 286 14.79 -10.67 -10.69
CA ARG A 286 14.61 -10.12 -12.04
C ARG A 286 14.15 -8.66 -11.97
N HIS A 287 13.25 -8.37 -11.05
CA HIS A 287 12.74 -7.02 -10.83
C HIS A 287 13.86 -6.05 -10.41
N CYS A 288 14.66 -6.39 -9.41
CA CYS A 288 15.79 -5.57 -8.95
C CYS A 288 16.83 -5.35 -10.06
N ARG A 289 17.13 -6.37 -10.89
CA ARG A 289 18.00 -6.19 -12.07
C ARG A 289 17.42 -5.22 -13.09
N SER A 290 16.11 -5.28 -13.34
CA SER A 290 15.44 -4.33 -14.23
C SER A 290 15.50 -2.90 -13.69
N LEU A 291 15.27 -2.73 -12.39
CA LEU A 291 15.42 -1.43 -11.71
C LEU A 291 16.84 -0.89 -11.83
N ALA A 292 17.84 -1.77 -11.74
CA ALA A 292 19.26 -1.41 -11.84
C ALA A 292 19.61 -0.95 -13.26
N ALA A 293 19.13 -1.67 -14.28
CA ALA A 293 19.29 -1.29 -15.67
C ALA A 293 18.66 0.08 -15.95
N TRP A 294 17.47 0.34 -15.40
CA TRP A 294 16.75 1.61 -15.56
C TRP A 294 17.38 2.77 -14.78
N GLY A 295 18.19 2.49 -13.75
CA GLY A 295 18.69 3.54 -12.86
C GLY A 295 17.65 4.09 -11.91
N SER A 296 16.72 3.23 -11.50
CA SER A 296 15.63 3.64 -10.63
C SER A 296 16.17 4.09 -9.27
N THR A 297 15.61 5.17 -8.75
CA THR A 297 15.77 5.54 -7.34
C THR A 297 14.68 4.88 -6.49
N TYR A 298 14.66 5.14 -5.19
CA TYR A 298 13.56 4.72 -4.32
C TYR A 298 12.19 5.23 -4.82
N TYR A 299 11.14 4.57 -4.38
CA TYR A 299 9.78 4.82 -4.83
C TYR A 299 9.03 5.76 -3.88
N SER A 300 8.46 6.84 -4.43
CA SER A 300 7.50 7.71 -3.74
C SER A 300 7.97 8.18 -2.36
N TRP A 301 7.23 7.87 -1.29
CA TRP A 301 7.48 8.37 0.06
C TRP A 301 8.78 7.83 0.68
N ALA A 302 9.38 6.79 0.09
CA ALA A 302 10.73 6.35 0.45
C ALA A 302 11.83 7.35 0.03
N LEU A 303 11.50 8.36 -0.79
CA LEU A 303 12.40 9.45 -1.18
C LEU A 303 12.36 10.65 -0.21
N LEU A 304 11.51 10.62 0.83
CA LEU A 304 11.34 11.76 1.72
C LEU A 304 12.66 12.17 2.40
N PRO A 305 13.01 13.47 2.41
CA PRO A 305 14.32 13.92 2.86
C PRO A 305 14.54 13.84 4.38
N ASN A 306 13.49 13.62 5.17
CA ASN A 306 13.62 13.41 6.60
C ASN A 306 13.95 11.95 6.97
N LEU A 307 13.93 11.02 6.01
CA LEU A 307 14.34 9.64 6.24
C LEU A 307 15.86 9.53 6.35
N THR A 308 16.31 8.68 7.27
CA THR A 308 17.73 8.43 7.52
C THR A 308 18.41 7.74 6.33
N ASP A 309 17.71 6.77 5.75
CA ASP A 309 18.29 5.91 4.72
C ASP A 309 17.96 6.45 3.33
N ARG A 310 18.97 6.50 2.47
CA ARG A 310 18.90 7.10 1.14
C ARG A 310 19.63 6.23 0.13
N PHE A 311 19.17 6.29 -1.11
CA PHE A 311 19.82 5.62 -2.22
C PHE A 311 20.01 6.58 -3.39
N GLU A 312 21.25 6.69 -3.83
CA GLU A 312 21.61 7.40 -5.05
C GLU A 312 22.11 6.37 -6.08
N PRO A 313 21.46 6.24 -7.25
CA PRO A 313 21.88 5.30 -8.28
C PRO A 313 23.26 5.68 -8.81
N LEU A 314 24.09 4.67 -9.10
CA LEU A 314 25.35 4.89 -9.82
C LEU A 314 25.07 5.19 -11.31
N PRO A 315 26.00 5.89 -12.00
CA PRO A 315 25.94 6.08 -13.45
C PRO A 315 25.72 4.78 -14.20
N ALA A 316 25.11 4.85 -15.39
CA ALA A 316 24.69 3.66 -16.13
C ALA A 316 25.88 2.79 -16.59
N GLU A 317 27.03 3.41 -16.80
CA GLU A 317 28.30 2.83 -17.19
C GLU A 317 29.09 2.21 -16.03
N ASP A 318 28.67 2.42 -14.78
CA ASP A 318 29.37 1.91 -13.61
C ASP A 318 29.11 0.40 -13.43
N PRO A 319 30.16 -0.46 -13.47
CA PRO A 319 30.00 -1.90 -13.34
C PRO A 319 29.47 -2.33 -11.96
N ALA A 320 29.61 -1.51 -10.92
CA ALA A 320 29.11 -1.79 -9.57
C ALA A 320 27.63 -1.39 -9.37
N ARG A 321 26.96 -0.82 -10.39
CA ARG A 321 25.58 -0.34 -10.30
C ARG A 321 24.59 -1.43 -9.91
N GLU A 322 24.67 -2.60 -10.54
CA GLU A 322 23.80 -3.74 -10.24
C GLU A 322 24.04 -4.24 -8.81
N GLU A 323 25.30 -4.44 -8.42
CA GLU A 323 25.67 -4.92 -7.08
C GLU A 323 25.19 -3.95 -5.99
N LYS A 324 25.43 -2.64 -6.16
CA LYS A 324 24.96 -1.63 -5.23
C LYS A 324 23.44 -1.66 -5.10
N MET A 325 22.70 -1.74 -6.20
CA MET A 325 21.24 -1.82 -6.12
C MET A 325 20.78 -3.11 -5.45
N LEU A 326 21.36 -4.26 -5.78
CA LEU A 326 20.97 -5.54 -5.20
C LEU A 326 21.19 -5.56 -3.68
N ALA A 327 22.24 -4.93 -3.17
CA ALA A 327 22.50 -4.84 -1.73
C ALA A 327 21.35 -4.16 -0.94
N HIS A 328 20.60 -3.26 -1.59
CA HIS A 328 19.44 -2.60 -1.01
C HIS A 328 18.11 -3.25 -1.42
N CYS A 329 17.98 -3.66 -2.68
CA CYS A 329 16.73 -4.16 -3.26
C CYS A 329 16.47 -5.63 -2.94
N LEU A 330 17.51 -6.46 -2.85
CA LEU A 330 17.41 -7.88 -2.53
C LEU A 330 18.63 -8.32 -1.71
N PRO A 331 18.77 -7.83 -0.46
CA PRO A 331 19.93 -8.12 0.36
C PRO A 331 20.12 -9.62 0.59
N THR A 332 21.38 -10.04 0.76
CA THR A 332 21.72 -11.38 1.24
C THR A 332 21.27 -11.58 2.69
N ALA A 333 21.31 -12.81 3.19
CA ALA A 333 20.98 -13.08 4.60
C ALA A 333 21.93 -12.33 5.53
N GLU A 334 23.22 -12.30 5.22
CA GLU A 334 24.26 -11.62 5.99
C GLU A 334 24.06 -10.11 6.01
N GLN A 335 23.77 -9.51 4.85
CA GLN A 335 23.47 -8.08 4.74
C GLN A 335 22.23 -7.72 5.55
N LEU A 336 21.17 -8.53 5.46
CA LEU A 336 19.94 -8.33 6.22
C LEU A 336 20.18 -8.45 7.73
N VAL A 337 20.88 -9.49 8.18
CA VAL A 337 21.22 -9.71 9.60
C VAL A 337 22.00 -8.52 10.17
N LYS A 338 23.01 -8.06 9.42
CA LYS A 338 23.78 -6.85 9.77
C LYS A 338 22.87 -5.63 9.86
N ARG A 339 22.00 -5.44 8.87
CA ARG A 339 21.07 -4.31 8.84
C ARG A 339 20.12 -4.28 10.03
N ILE A 340 19.61 -5.45 10.45
CA ILE A 340 18.75 -5.58 11.63
C ILE A 340 19.51 -5.20 12.90
N ALA A 341 20.78 -5.59 13.02
CA ALA A 341 21.63 -5.21 14.16
C ALA A 341 21.77 -3.69 14.26
N GLU A 342 22.17 -3.05 13.17
CA GLU A 342 22.36 -1.60 13.07
C GLU A 342 21.07 -0.84 13.42
N VAL A 343 19.95 -1.22 12.81
CA VAL A 343 18.66 -0.58 13.05
C VAL A 343 18.22 -0.72 14.51
N ARG A 344 18.44 -1.91 15.11
CA ARG A 344 18.10 -2.16 16.51
C ARG A 344 18.93 -1.27 17.44
N GLU A 345 20.22 -1.15 17.18
CA GLU A 345 21.13 -0.31 17.96
C GLU A 345 20.79 1.17 17.82
N ASP A 346 20.69 1.68 16.59
CA ASP A 346 20.35 3.08 16.29
C ASP A 346 19.06 3.51 17.01
N TYR A 347 18.02 2.68 16.92
CA TYR A 347 16.72 3.00 17.52
C TYR A 347 16.80 3.08 19.05
N VAL A 348 17.50 2.12 19.68
CA VAL A 348 17.67 2.08 21.14
C VAL A 348 18.50 3.27 21.62
N GLN A 349 19.57 3.63 20.90
CA GLN A 349 20.44 4.76 21.25
C GLN A 349 19.75 6.12 21.05
N ALA A 350 18.84 6.23 20.08
CA ALA A 350 18.09 7.46 19.82
C ALA A 350 17.00 7.77 20.87
N ALA A 351 16.90 7.01 21.97
CA ALA A 351 15.96 7.30 23.05
C ALA A 351 16.27 8.68 23.68
N ALA A 352 15.36 9.65 23.52
CA ALA A 352 15.48 10.91 24.22
C ALA A 352 15.34 10.67 25.74
N PRO A 353 16.03 11.47 26.59
CA PRO A 353 15.98 11.31 28.05
C PRO A 353 14.57 11.29 28.64
N THR A 354 13.61 11.91 27.96
CA THR A 354 12.21 12.07 28.38
C THR A 354 11.26 11.00 27.81
N SER A 355 11.66 10.23 26.79
CA SER A 355 10.76 9.34 26.03
C SER A 355 10.71 7.88 26.52
N GLY A 356 11.13 7.62 27.77
CA GLY A 356 11.22 6.27 28.32
C GLY A 356 12.29 5.42 27.64
N LYS A 357 12.38 4.13 28.01
CA LYS A 357 13.39 3.21 27.46
C LYS A 357 12.88 2.60 26.16
N ARG A 358 13.54 2.90 25.03
CA ARG A 358 13.35 2.19 23.76
C ARG A 358 13.94 0.79 23.86
N TYR A 359 13.20 -0.20 23.36
CA TYR A 359 13.60 -1.61 23.45
C TYR A 359 12.92 -2.43 22.37
N LEU A 360 13.66 -3.36 21.76
CA LEU A 360 13.15 -4.23 20.69
C LEU A 360 13.50 -5.69 21.00
N ASP A 361 12.48 -6.55 21.06
CA ASP A 361 12.58 -7.99 21.31
C ASP A 361 11.56 -8.84 20.55
N VAL A 362 10.65 -8.20 19.80
CA VAL A 362 9.73 -8.86 18.88
C VAL A 362 10.19 -8.56 17.45
N LEU A 363 10.39 -9.60 16.66
CA LEU A 363 10.74 -9.51 15.24
C LEU A 363 9.58 -10.02 14.39
N TYR A 364 9.09 -9.20 13.47
CA TYR A 364 8.10 -9.60 12.48
C TYR A 364 8.68 -9.53 11.07
N LEU A 365 8.66 -10.65 10.35
CA LEU A 365 9.13 -10.74 8.96
C LEU A 365 7.92 -10.85 8.04
N LEU A 366 7.52 -9.72 7.44
CA LEU A 366 6.44 -9.71 6.45
C LEU A 366 7.03 -10.08 5.07
N THR A 367 6.76 -11.31 4.62
CA THR A 367 7.53 -11.99 3.57
C THR A 367 6.71 -12.96 2.72
N ASN A 368 7.05 -13.04 1.44
CA ASN A 368 6.60 -14.10 0.53
C ASN A 368 7.61 -15.26 0.40
N GLU A 369 8.75 -15.19 1.10
CA GLU A 369 9.80 -16.21 1.08
C GLU A 369 9.43 -17.46 1.88
N HIS A 370 9.96 -18.61 1.46
CA HIS A 370 9.84 -19.87 2.18
C HIS A 370 11.10 -20.73 2.05
N GLY A 371 11.27 -21.66 3.00
CA GLY A 371 12.35 -22.64 2.97
C GLY A 371 13.64 -22.20 3.64
N SER A 372 14.75 -22.84 3.26
CA SER A 372 16.01 -22.84 4.00
C SER A 372 16.65 -21.47 4.19
N TRP A 373 16.44 -20.54 3.24
CA TRP A 373 16.92 -19.17 3.38
C TRP A 373 16.26 -18.47 4.57
N LEU A 374 14.93 -18.55 4.68
CA LEU A 374 14.18 -17.93 5.76
C LEU A 374 14.49 -18.60 7.10
N ASP A 375 14.63 -19.92 7.11
CA ASP A 375 15.03 -20.68 8.30
C ASP A 375 16.43 -20.28 8.78
N GLY A 376 17.37 -20.07 7.85
CA GLY A 376 18.70 -19.55 8.11
C GLY A 376 18.65 -18.17 8.77
N VAL A 377 17.89 -17.22 8.20
CA VAL A 377 17.70 -15.89 8.79
C VAL A 377 17.11 -15.98 10.20
N LYS A 378 16.06 -16.80 10.40
CA LYS A 378 15.46 -17.00 11.74
C LYS A 378 16.48 -17.54 12.74
N LYS A 379 17.33 -18.50 12.33
CA LYS A 379 18.39 -19.07 13.18
C LYS A 379 19.42 -18.03 13.59
N GLU A 380 19.89 -17.20 12.66
CA GLU A 380 20.83 -16.10 12.96
C GLU A 380 20.21 -15.10 13.94
N MET A 381 18.94 -14.73 13.74
CA MET A 381 18.21 -13.84 14.65
C MET A 381 18.10 -14.40 16.08
N VAL A 382 17.86 -15.71 16.23
CA VAL A 382 17.90 -16.37 17.55
C VAL A 382 19.28 -16.24 18.18
N GLY A 383 20.35 -16.44 17.40
CA GLY A 383 21.74 -16.25 17.86
C GLY A 383 22.03 -14.83 18.36
N MET A 384 21.33 -13.83 17.82
CA MET A 384 21.39 -12.42 18.23
C MET A 384 20.45 -12.06 19.39
N GLY A 385 19.81 -13.05 20.01
CA GLY A 385 18.93 -12.86 21.16
C GLY A 385 17.50 -12.42 20.83
N TRP A 386 17.04 -12.59 19.59
CA TRP A 386 15.62 -12.48 19.26
C TRP A 386 14.89 -13.75 19.69
N ASN A 387 13.96 -13.63 20.64
CA ASN A 387 13.22 -14.79 21.18
C ASN A 387 11.81 -14.91 20.61
N THR A 388 11.24 -13.80 20.12
CA THR A 388 9.90 -13.77 19.54
C THR A 388 10.04 -13.39 18.07
N ILE A 389 10.14 -14.39 17.19
CA ILE A 389 10.26 -14.20 15.74
C ILE A 389 9.01 -14.77 15.09
N ILE A 390 8.26 -13.92 14.39
CA ILE A 390 7.01 -14.23 13.71
C ILE A 390 7.13 -13.82 12.25
N THR A 391 6.50 -14.55 11.36
CA THR A 391 6.45 -14.29 9.92
C THR A 391 5.01 -14.23 9.43
N THR A 392 4.76 -13.66 8.24
CA THR A 392 3.43 -13.73 7.59
C THR A 392 2.87 -15.16 7.56
N ARG A 393 3.74 -16.16 7.45
CA ARG A 393 3.33 -17.57 7.36
C ARG A 393 2.84 -18.14 8.69
N ASP A 394 3.24 -17.56 9.81
CA ASP A 394 2.82 -17.98 11.15
C ASP A 394 1.43 -17.44 11.53
N LEU A 395 0.90 -16.48 10.76
CA LEU A 395 -0.45 -15.96 10.99
C LEU A 395 -1.51 -17.03 10.72
N VAL A 396 -2.48 -17.11 11.63
CA VAL A 396 -3.69 -17.91 11.52
C VAL A 396 -4.79 -17.01 10.98
N LEU A 397 -5.19 -17.24 9.72
CA LEU A 397 -6.17 -16.43 8.99
C LEU A 397 -7.37 -17.31 8.60
N ASP A 398 -8.58 -16.75 8.67
CA ASP A 398 -9.75 -17.34 8.00
C ASP A 398 -9.79 -16.91 6.51
N PRO A 399 -10.77 -17.35 5.70
CA PRO A 399 -10.83 -16.97 4.30
C PRO A 399 -10.92 -15.47 4.03
N GLU A 400 -11.67 -14.71 4.84
CA GLU A 400 -11.78 -13.26 4.66
C GLU A 400 -10.45 -12.58 4.92
N GLN A 401 -9.77 -13.01 5.98
CA GLN A 401 -8.47 -12.50 6.41
C GLN A 401 -7.33 -12.92 5.46
N GLU A 402 -7.38 -14.13 4.88
CA GLU A 402 -6.40 -14.62 3.90
C GLU A 402 -6.45 -13.77 2.61
N GLU A 403 -7.65 -13.45 2.12
CA GLU A 403 -7.82 -12.61 0.92
C GLU A 403 -7.24 -11.20 1.11
N VAL A 404 -7.20 -10.69 2.34
CA VAL A 404 -6.68 -9.36 2.68
C VAL A 404 -5.36 -9.39 3.44
N SER A 405 -4.64 -10.52 3.42
CA SER A 405 -3.43 -10.77 4.22
C SER A 405 -2.31 -9.74 4.02
N MET A 406 -2.21 -9.14 2.83
CA MET A 406 -1.25 -8.06 2.57
C MET A 406 -1.57 -6.79 3.35
N ALA A 407 -2.85 -6.47 3.55
CA ALA A 407 -3.28 -5.35 4.38
C ALA A 407 -3.06 -5.65 5.88
N VAL A 408 -3.12 -6.93 6.28
CA VAL A 408 -2.72 -7.37 7.63
C VAL A 408 -1.24 -7.09 7.88
N ASP A 409 -0.37 -7.48 6.94
CA ASP A 409 1.06 -7.16 7.03
C ASP A 409 1.31 -5.65 7.08
N MET A 410 0.61 -4.87 6.25
CA MET A 410 0.73 -3.41 6.29
C MET A 410 0.40 -2.83 7.66
N GLU A 411 -0.69 -3.28 8.28
CA GLU A 411 -1.12 -2.79 9.60
C GLU A 411 -0.12 -3.19 10.70
N VAL A 412 0.50 -4.37 10.63
CA VAL A 412 1.58 -4.75 11.55
C VAL A 412 2.80 -3.83 11.36
N GLY A 413 3.21 -3.57 10.11
CA GLY A 413 4.31 -2.65 9.78
C GLY A 413 4.05 -1.21 10.22
N ARG A 414 2.82 -0.72 10.07
CA ARG A 414 2.38 0.59 10.57
C ARG A 414 2.49 0.69 12.09
N ARG A 415 2.03 -0.33 12.82
CA ARG A 415 1.99 -0.33 14.30
C ARG A 415 3.34 -0.58 14.97
N ALA A 416 4.26 -1.27 14.31
CA ALA A 416 5.55 -1.64 14.87
C ALA A 416 6.35 -0.43 15.38
N ALA A 417 7.14 -0.63 16.42
CA ALA A 417 8.03 0.39 16.97
C ALA A 417 9.03 0.87 15.92
N VAL A 418 9.56 -0.06 15.12
CA VAL A 418 10.42 0.20 13.97
C VAL A 418 9.94 -0.62 12.78
N PHE A 419 9.93 0.02 11.60
CA PHE A 419 9.68 -0.64 10.33
C PHE A 419 10.89 -0.50 9.41
N VAL A 420 11.35 -1.62 8.85
CA VAL A 420 12.41 -1.70 7.85
C VAL A 420 11.78 -2.12 6.52
N GLY A 421 11.78 -1.22 5.54
CA GLY A 421 11.17 -1.43 4.24
C GLY A 421 12.18 -1.66 3.11
N ASN A 422 11.68 -2.16 1.98
CA ASN A 422 12.39 -2.08 0.70
C ASN A 422 12.10 -0.75 0.01
N GLY A 423 13.13 0.04 -0.33
CA GLY A 423 12.98 1.39 -0.85
C GLY A 423 12.32 1.52 -2.23
N TRP A 424 12.26 0.46 -3.05
CA TRP A 424 11.57 0.47 -4.35
C TRP A 424 10.13 -0.01 -4.29
N SER A 425 9.67 -0.48 -3.13
CA SER A 425 8.34 -1.07 -3.02
C SER A 425 7.27 -0.03 -2.70
N SER A 426 6.20 -0.03 -3.49
CA SER A 426 4.98 0.71 -3.18
C SER A 426 4.33 0.25 -1.86
N PHE A 427 4.52 -1.02 -1.47
CA PHE A 427 4.11 -1.55 -0.17
C PHE A 427 4.80 -0.82 0.98
N THR A 428 6.13 -0.70 0.89
CA THR A 428 6.93 0.08 1.82
C THR A 428 6.48 1.53 1.85
N SER A 429 6.30 2.16 0.67
CA SER A 429 5.89 3.57 0.56
C SER A 429 4.57 3.85 1.28
N ASN A 430 3.55 3.01 1.11
CA ASN A 430 2.27 3.19 1.81
C ASN A 430 2.40 3.06 3.34
N ILE A 431 3.25 2.15 3.83
CA ILE A 431 3.52 2.05 5.27
C ILE A 431 4.25 3.29 5.78
N ILE A 432 5.23 3.81 5.03
CA ILE A 432 5.91 5.06 5.36
C ILE A 432 4.91 6.21 5.51
N HIS A 433 3.99 6.36 4.55
CA HIS A 433 2.91 7.33 4.62
C HIS A 433 2.09 7.19 5.91
N GLN A 434 1.57 5.99 6.19
CA GLN A 434 0.74 5.77 7.37
C GLN A 434 1.51 5.99 8.69
N ARG A 435 2.80 5.64 8.74
CA ARG A 435 3.65 5.89 9.91
C ARG A 435 3.85 7.38 10.15
N PHE A 436 4.03 8.19 9.10
CA PHE A 436 4.05 9.64 9.24
C PHE A 436 2.70 10.20 9.66
N ALA A 437 1.58 9.66 9.16
CA ALA A 437 0.25 10.06 9.59
C ALA A 437 -0.01 9.77 11.09
N ASP A 438 0.58 8.68 11.61
CA ASP A 438 0.58 8.34 13.04
C ASP A 438 1.57 9.17 13.88
N GLY A 439 2.33 10.08 13.26
CA GLY A 439 3.34 10.89 13.94
C GLY A 439 4.56 10.09 14.40
N ARG A 440 4.89 8.98 13.74
CA ARG A 440 6.09 8.19 14.06
C ARG A 440 7.35 8.99 13.72
N ASP A 441 8.34 8.89 14.62
CA ASP A 441 9.66 9.50 14.47
C ASP A 441 10.39 8.90 13.24
N PRO A 442 11.02 9.73 12.36
CA PRO A 442 11.79 9.24 11.23
C PRO A 442 12.81 8.15 11.54
N ILE A 443 13.45 8.14 12.73
CA ILE A 443 14.41 7.09 13.11
C ILE A 443 13.78 5.69 13.17
N SER A 444 12.45 5.62 13.31
CA SER A 444 11.68 4.39 13.32
C SER A 444 11.28 3.89 11.93
N ILE A 445 11.61 4.64 10.88
CA ILE A 445 11.31 4.33 9.49
C ILE A 445 12.64 4.13 8.77
N ARG A 446 12.98 2.87 8.52
CA ARG A 446 14.26 2.48 7.94
C ARG A 446 14.06 1.79 6.60
N LEU A 447 15.09 1.81 5.77
CA LEU A 447 15.13 1.11 4.49
C LEU A 447 16.32 0.14 4.45
N THR A 448 16.19 -0.91 3.63
CA THR A 448 17.29 -1.83 3.32
C THR A 448 18.34 -1.19 2.43
#